data_AF-A0A497LPG4-F1
#
_entry.id   AF-A0A497LPG4-F1
#
_cell.length_a   1.000
_cell.length_b   1.000
_cell.length_c   1.000
_cell.angle_alpha   90.00
_cell.angle_beta   90.00
_cell.angle_gamma   90.00
#
_symmetry.space_group_name_H-M   'P 1'
#
loop_
_entity.id
_entity.type
_entity.pdbx_description
1 polymer ?
#
loop_
_entity_poly.entity_id
_entity_poly.type
_entity_poly.pdbx_seq_one_letter_code
_entity_poly.pdbx_strand_id
1 'polypeptide(L)' 'MNILIQNGTIITMHKRKIIRQGAVAIEGKTIVETGKTRDLKRKYGRGYEKIDAKEKVV' A
#
# COMPACT_ATOMS: atom_id res chain seq x y z
N MET A 1 -4.38 -8.31 12.42
CA MET A 1 -4.12 -8.81 11.05
C MET A 1 -3.45 -7.68 10.29
N ASN A 2 -2.33 -7.96 9.63
CA ASN A 2 -1.51 -6.95 8.99
C ASN A 2 -1.50 -7.22 7.48
N ILE A 3 -1.82 -6.21 6.67
CA ILE A 3 -2.05 -6.35 5.24
C ILE A 3 -1.19 -5.34 4.48
N LEU A 4 -0.55 -5.80 3.42
CA LEU A 4 0.16 -4.98 2.46
C LEU A 4 -0.53 -5.11 1.09
N ILE A 5 -1.28 -4.07 0.72
CA ILE A 5 -1.86 -3.94 -0.62
C ILE A 5 -0.81 -3.29 -1.51
N GLN A 6 -0.45 -3.91 -2.63
CA GLN A 6 0.72 -3.52 -3.44
C GLN A 6 0.45 -3.47 -4.94
N ASN A 7 1.34 -2.79 -5.67
CA ASN A 7 1.31 -2.62 -7.13
C ASN A 7 0.10 -1.85 -7.70
N GLY A 8 -0.76 -1.26 -6.85
CA GLY A 8 -1.94 -0.50 -7.28
C GLY A 8 -1.63 0.95 -7.69
N THR A 9 -2.66 1.64 -8.19
CA THR A 9 -2.64 3.10 -8.29
C THR A 9 -3.33 3.67 -7.06
N ILE A 10 -2.55 4.20 -6.13
CA ILE A 10 -3.09 4.72 -4.86
C ILE A 10 -3.54 6.16 -5.05
N ILE A 11 -4.79 6.46 -4.71
CA ILE A 11 -5.31 7.83 -4.72
C ILE A 11 -5.54 8.26 -3.27
N THR A 12 -4.74 9.20 -2.79
CA THR A 12 -4.86 9.73 -1.43
C THR A 12 -5.41 11.15 -1.45
N MET A 13 -6.44 11.40 -0.64
CA MET A 13 -6.98 12.74 -0.43
C MET A 13 -5.99 13.64 0.32
N HIS A 14 -5.17 13.05 1.19
CA HIS A 14 -4.12 13.79 1.89
C HIS A 14 -3.06 14.24 0.87
N LYS A 15 -2.87 15.55 0.75
CA LYS A 15 -1.99 16.20 -0.24
C LYS A 15 -2.36 15.93 -1.72
N ARG A 16 -3.55 15.38 -2.00
CA ARG A 16 -4.09 15.09 -3.35
C ARG A 16 -3.07 14.36 -4.26
N LYS A 17 -2.43 13.32 -3.74
CA LYS A 17 -1.34 12.62 -4.43
C LYS A 17 -1.83 11.34 -5.08
N ILE A 18 -1.44 11.15 -6.34
CA ILE A 18 -1.59 9.87 -7.06
C ILE A 18 -0.25 9.14 -7.02
N ILE A 19 -0.24 7.90 -6.52
CA ILE A 19 0.96 7.06 -6.45
C ILE A 19 0.79 5.85 -7.37
N ARG A 20 1.31 5.96 -8.60
CA ARG A 20 1.41 4.82 -9.53
C ARG A 20 2.37 3.77 -8.98
N GLN A 21 2.00 2.49 -9.12
CA GLN A 21 2.71 1.35 -8.51
C GLN A 21 2.94 1.56 -7.01
N GLY A 22 1.92 2.12 -6.34
CA GLY A 22 1.93 2.37 -4.91
C GLY A 22 1.43 1.19 -4.10
N ALA A 23 1.56 1.34 -2.80
CA ALA A 23 1.14 0.37 -1.81
C ALA A 23 0.57 1.06 -0.57
N VAL A 24 -0.24 0.30 0.18
CA VAL A 24 -0.85 0.69 1.45
C VAL A 24 -0.53 -0.39 2.47
N ALA A 25 0.09 -0.01 3.59
CA ALA A 25 0.33 -0.88 4.73
C ALA A 25 -0.76 -0.63 5.79
N ILE A 26 -1.39 -1.72 6.24
CA ILE A 26 -2.50 -1.70 7.19
C ILE A 26 -2.13 -2.60 8.38
N GLU A 27 -2.30 -2.08 9.59
CA GLU A 27 -2.20 -2.85 10.84
C GLU A 27 -3.55 -2.81 11.55
N GLY A 28 -4.21 -3.97 11.65
CA GLY A 28 -5.55 -4.07 12.20
C GLY A 28 -6.57 -3.30 11.35
N LYS A 29 -7.02 -2.13 11.84
CA LYS A 29 -7.99 -1.26 11.16
C LYS A 29 -7.40 0.09 10.73
N THR A 30 -6.08 0.25 10.85
CA THR A 30 -5.40 1.52 10.64
C THR A 30 -4.45 1.44 9.45
N ILE A 31 -4.53 2.42 8.54
CA ILE A 31 -3.51 2.62 7.51
C ILE A 31 -2.30 3.25 8.20
N VAL A 32 -1.19 2.52 8.27
CA VAL A 32 0.04 2.98 8.93
C VAL A 32 0.99 3.71 7.98
N GLU A 33 0.98 3.34 6.70
CA GLU A 33 1.80 4.01 5.68
C GLU A 33 1.23 3.84 4.26
N THR A 34 1.38 4.87 3.43
CA THR A 34 1.15 4.78 1.97
C THR A 34 2.40 5.25 1.23
N GLY A 35 2.77 4.61 0.14
CA GLY A 35 3.98 4.97 -0.59
C GLY A 35 4.20 4.17 -1.86
N LYS A 36 5.42 4.20 -2.40
CA LYS A 36 5.79 3.35 -3.53
C LYS A 36 5.88 1.90 -3.08
N THR A 37 5.45 0.97 -3.92
CA THR A 37 5.47 -0.47 -3.61
C THR A 37 6.87 -0.95 -3.22
N ARG A 38 7.91 -0.49 -3.92
CA ARG A 38 9.30 -0.87 -3.61
C ARG A 38 9.70 -0.52 -2.18
N ASP A 39 9.29 0.66 -1.71
CA ASP A 39 9.67 1.16 -0.40
C ASP A 39 8.91 0.41 0.70
N LEU A 40 7.60 0.22 0.52
CA LEU A 40 6.77 -0.51 1.48
C LEU A 40 7.09 -2.02 1.50
N LYS A 41 7.44 -2.64 0.37
CA LYS A 41 7.94 -4.03 0.34
C LYS A 41 9.17 -4.22 1.21
N ARG A 42 10.08 -3.24 1.26
CA ARG A 42 11.29 -3.33 2.09
C ARG A 42 10.96 -3.29 3.59
N LYS A 43 9.97 -2.49 3.98
CA LYS A 43 9.57 -2.31 5.39
C LYS A 43 8.61 -3.40 5.89
N TYR A 44 7.61 -3.73 5.07
CA TYR A 44 6.45 -4.54 5.46
C TYR A 44 6.34 -5.85 4.68
N GLY A 45 7.35 -6.23 3.90
CA GLY A 45 7.29 -7.41 3.03
C GLY A 45 7.28 -8.76 3.75
N ARG A 46 7.58 -8.79 5.06
CA ARG A 46 7.58 -10.01 5.90
C ARG A 46 6.48 -9.90 6.96
N GLY A 47 5.77 -11.00 7.22
CA GLY A 47 4.73 -11.07 8.27
C GLY A 47 3.40 -10.40 7.94
N TYR A 48 3.32 -9.66 6.83
CA TYR A 48 2.07 -9.09 6.32
C TYR A 48 1.46 -10.01 5.26
N GLU A 49 0.14 -10.14 5.30
CA GLU A 49 -0.63 -10.71 4.20
C GLU A 49 -0.55 -9.78 2.99
N LYS A 50 -0.44 -10.33 1.78
CA LYS A 50 -0.18 -9.55 0.57
C LYS A 50 -1.37 -9.62 -0.37
N ILE A 51 -1.83 -8.45 -0.79
CA ILE A 51 -2.86 -8.32 -1.82
C ILE A 51 -2.22 -7.62 -3.02
N ASP A 52 -2.20 -8.28 -4.17
CA ASP A 52 -1.73 -7.66 -5.41
C ASP A 52 -2.89 -6.90 -6.07
N ALA A 53 -2.77 -5.57 -6.10
CA ALA A 53 -3.73 -4.65 -6.68
C ALA A 53 -3.26 -4.09 -8.03
N LYS A 54 -2.36 -4.81 -8.73
CA LYS A 54 -1.94 -4.43 -10.08
C LYS A 54 -3.15 -4.13 -10.96
N GLU A 55 -3.07 -3.03 -11.71
CA GLU A 55 -4.14 -2.52 -12.59
C GLU A 55 -5.45 -2.13 -11.88
N LYS A 56 -5.45 -2.04 -10.53
CA LYS A 56 -6.57 -1.52 -9.74
C LYS A 56 -6.25 -0.14 -9.18
N VAL A 57 -7.33 0.60 -8.91
CA VAL A 57 -7.30 1.85 -8.13
C VAL A 57 -7.65 1.51 -6.69
N VAL A 58 -6.87 2.05 -5.75
CA VAL A 58 -7.00 1.83 -4.31
C VAL A 58 -7.00 3.17 -3.59
#